data_AF-A0A662BDF0-F1
#
_entry.id   AF-A0A662BDF0-F1
#
_cell.length_a   1.000
_cell.length_b   1.000
_cell.length_c   1.000
_cell.angle_alpha   90.00
_cell.angle_beta   90.00
_cell.angle_gamma   90.00
#
_symmetry.space_group_name_H-M   'P 1'
#
loop_
_entity.id
_entity.type
_entity.pdbx_description
1 polymer ?
#
loop_
_entity_poly.entity_id
_entity_poly.type
_entity_poly.pdbx_seq_one_letter_code
_entity_poly.pdbx_strand_id
1 'polypeptide(L)' 'LAQRAGMKGIQEWLSFYFKSPQTKEGLEPIHDIFLQKIKFENTLRYLMGETLINYLGLDYYEED' A
#
# COMPACT_ATOMS: atom_id res chain seq x y z
N LEU A 1 11.40 0.26 8.81
CA LEU A 1 10.54 1.42 8.49
C LEU A 1 9.24 1.35 9.29
N ALA A 2 8.46 0.26 9.19
CA ALA A 2 7.23 0.04 9.96
C ALA A 2 7.35 0.34 11.48
N GLN A 3 8.40 -0.18 12.14
CA GLN A 3 8.66 0.10 13.56
C GLN A 3 8.86 1.59 13.86
N ARG A 4 9.55 2.33 12.98
CA ARG A 4 9.78 3.79 13.13
C ARG A 4 8.50 4.59 12.92
N ALA A 5 7.61 4.09 12.05
CA ALA A 5 6.29 4.64 11.80
C ALA A 5 5.22 4.20 12.82
N GLY A 6 5.60 3.46 13.89
CA GLY A 6 4.66 2.97 14.90
C GLY A 6 3.75 1.82 14.45
N MET A 7 3.94 1.28 13.24
CA MET A 7 3.14 0.19 12.69
C MET A 7 3.55 -1.15 13.30
N LYS A 8 2.57 -1.99 13.66
CA LYS A 8 2.75 -3.33 14.25
C LYS A 8 1.91 -4.37 13.50
N GLY A 9 2.24 -5.65 13.69
CA GLY A 9 1.54 -6.77 13.05
C GLY A 9 1.96 -6.99 11.59
N ILE A 10 1.10 -7.67 10.84
CA ILE A 10 1.35 -8.07 9.45
C ILE A 10 1.40 -6.84 8.55
N GLN A 11 2.53 -6.62 7.88
CA GLN A 11 2.77 -5.47 7.01
C GLN A 11 2.50 -5.83 5.54
N GLU A 12 1.22 -6.00 5.20
CA GLU A 12 0.83 -6.44 3.85
C GLU A 12 1.21 -5.48 2.72
N TRP A 13 1.57 -4.23 3.02
CA TRP A 13 2.05 -3.27 2.01
C TRP A 13 3.49 -3.55 1.57
N LEU A 14 4.25 -4.37 2.32
CA LEU A 14 5.57 -4.85 1.92
C LEU A 14 5.52 -6.05 0.97
N SER A 15 4.31 -6.55 0.66
CA SER A 15 4.10 -7.69 -0.25
C SER A 15 4.77 -7.51 -1.60
N PHE A 16 4.92 -6.27 -2.06
CA PHE A 16 5.62 -5.91 -3.31
C PHE A 16 7.05 -6.50 -3.42
N TYR A 17 7.73 -6.70 -2.30
CA TYR A 17 9.10 -7.22 -2.27
C TYR A 17 9.18 -8.73 -2.04
N PHE A 18 8.06 -9.42 -1.80
CA PHE A 18 8.05 -10.83 -1.40
C PHE A 18 7.36 -11.73 -2.41
N LYS A 19 7.98 -12.87 -2.70
CA LYS A 19 7.38 -13.91 -3.54
C LYS A 19 6.18 -14.59 -2.88
N SER A 20 6.21 -14.71 -1.56
CA SER A 20 5.14 -15.30 -0.73
C SER A 20 4.70 -14.26 0.31
N PRO A 21 3.76 -13.36 -0.04
CA PRO A 21 3.26 -12.33 0.88
C PRO A 21 2.62 -12.92 2.13
N GLN A 22 2.83 -12.27 3.28
CA GLN A 22 2.10 -12.57 4.50
C GLN A 22 0.76 -11.82 4.48
N THR A 23 -0.33 -12.54 4.74
CA THR A 23 -1.68 -11.99 4.89
C THR A 23 -2.28 -12.42 6.21
N LYS A 24 -3.34 -11.73 6.63
CA LYS A 24 -4.17 -12.20 7.74
C LYS A 24 -4.75 -13.58 7.42
N GLU A 25 -4.92 -14.40 8.45
CA GLU A 25 -5.57 -15.71 8.34
C GLU A 25 -6.96 -15.59 7.66
N GLY A 26 -7.23 -16.49 6.70
CA GLY A 26 -8.46 -16.48 5.90
C GLY A 26 -8.46 -15.54 4.69
N LEU A 27 -7.40 -14.75 4.47
CA LEU A 27 -7.24 -13.91 3.28
C LEU A 27 -6.20 -14.48 2.32
N GLU A 28 -6.53 -14.50 1.03
CA GLU A 28 -5.57 -14.86 -0.01
C GLU A 28 -4.56 -13.72 -0.27
N PRO A 29 -3.27 -14.05 -0.45
CA PRO A 29 -2.26 -13.08 -0.82
C PRO A 29 -2.50 -12.52 -2.23
N ILE A 30 -2.42 -11.20 -2.36
CA ILE A 30 -2.41 -10.53 -3.66
C ILE A 30 -1.06 -10.81 -4.32
N HIS A 31 -1.06 -11.37 -5.53
CA HIS A 31 0.15 -11.63 -6.32
C HIS A 31 0.30 -10.72 -7.55
N ASP A 32 -0.65 -9.81 -7.79
CA ASP A 32 -0.54 -8.80 -8.82
C ASP A 32 0.45 -7.69 -8.40
N ILE A 33 1.52 -7.53 -9.16
CA ILE A 33 2.62 -6.61 -8.85
C ILE A 33 2.19 -5.13 -8.89
N PHE A 34 1.21 -4.77 -9.72
CA PHE A 34 0.72 -3.40 -9.83
C PHE A 34 -0.18 -3.05 -8.65
N LEU A 35 -1.07 -3.97 -8.25
CA LEU A 35 -1.89 -3.78 -7.04
C LEU A 35 -1.03 -3.72 -5.77
N GLN A 36 0.00 -4.56 -5.67
CA GLN A 36 0.97 -4.48 -4.58
C GLN A 36 1.72 -3.13 -4.57
N LYS A 37 2.15 -2.64 -5.73
CA LYS A 37 2.80 -1.34 -5.88
C LYS A 37 1.89 -0.20 -5.42
N ILE A 38 0.63 -0.20 -5.83
CA ILE A 38 -0.32 0.85 -5.43
C ILE A 38 -0.56 0.81 -3.93
N LYS A 39 -0.71 -0.38 -3.32
CA LYS A 39 -0.82 -0.52 -1.86
C LYS A 39 0.42 0.03 -1.14
N PHE A 40 1.61 -0.22 -1.68
CA PHE A 40 2.86 0.31 -1.16
C PHE A 40 2.90 1.84 -1.22
N GLU A 41 2.65 2.44 -2.39
CA GLU A 41 2.67 3.90 -2.60
C GLU A 41 1.63 4.62 -1.75
N ASN A 42 0.40 4.08 -1.68
CA ASN A 42 -0.66 4.62 -0.83
C ASN A 42 -0.31 4.54 0.66
N THR A 43 0.40 3.49 1.08
CA THR A 43 0.87 3.40 2.47
C THR A 43 1.92 4.46 2.76
N LEU A 44 2.83 4.73 1.82
CA LEU A 44 3.82 5.80 1.99
C LEU A 44 3.17 7.19 2.03
N ARG A 45 2.22 7.47 1.12
CA ARG A 45 1.44 8.72 1.11
C ARG A 45 0.71 8.93 2.44
N TYR A 46 0.06 7.88 2.95
CA TYR A 46 -0.57 7.91 4.27
C TYR A 46 0.43 8.28 5.38
N LEU A 47 1.62 7.67 5.39
CA LEU A 47 2.67 7.98 6.37
C LEU A 47 3.20 9.42 6.25
N MET A 48 3.14 10.00 5.05
CA MET A 48 3.55 11.39 4.77
C MET A 48 2.43 12.40 5.03
N GLY A 49 1.20 11.95 5.30
CA GLY A 49 0.02 12.82 5.44
C GLY A 49 -0.53 13.34 4.11
N GLU A 50 -0.16 12.71 2.99
CA GLU A 50 -0.64 13.04 1.65
C GLU A 50 -1.97 12.36 1.33
N THR A 51 -2.68 12.88 0.32
CA THR A 51 -3.89 12.27 -0.22
C THR A 51 -3.58 10.90 -0.83
N LEU A 52 -4.46 9.93 -0.58
CA LEU A 52 -4.35 8.59 -1.17
C LEU A 52 -4.64 8.67 -2.68
N ILE A 53 -3.99 7.83 -3.46
CA ILE A 53 -4.26 7.67 -4.89
C ILE A 53 -5.57 6.89 -5.03
N ASN A 54 -6.55 7.55 -5.63
CA ASN A 54 -7.86 7.01 -5.92
C ASN A 54 -7.88 6.57 -7.38
N TYR A 55 -8.41 5.38 -7.69
CA TYR A 55 -8.62 4.94 -9.08
C TYR A 55 -9.69 5.74 -9.83
N LEU A 56 -10.23 6.81 -9.23
CA LEU A 56 -11.22 7.69 -9.82
C LEU A 56 -10.60 8.62 -10.89
N GLY A 57 -9.27 8.75 -10.93
CA GLY A 57 -8.57 9.56 -11.93
C GLY A 57 -8.80 11.08 -11.80
N LEU A 58 -9.59 11.51 -10.82
CA LEU A 58 -9.88 12.92 -10.54
C LEU A 58 -8.63 13.64 -9.97
N ASP A 59 -7.77 12.89 -9.27
CA ASP A 59 -6.56 13.43 -8.63
C ASP A 59 -5.51 14.00 -9.63
N TYR A 60 -5.64 13.74 -10.94
CA TYR A 60 -4.76 14.29 -11.98
C TYR A 60 -5.24 15.61 -12.58
N TYR A 61 -6.51 15.98 -12.36
CA TYR A 61 -7.17 17.11 -13.03
C TYR A 61 -7.53 18.25 -12.07
N GLU A 62 -7.25 18.12 -10.76
CA GLU A 62 -7.52 19.18 -9.78
C GLU A 62 -6.38 20.21 -9.63
N GLU A 63 -5.25 20.03 -10.34
CA GLU A 63 -4.20 21.05 -10.47
C GLU A 63 -4.30 21.76 -11.84
N ASP A 64 -5.36 22.55 -12.03
CA ASP A 64 -5.45 23.66 -13.01
C ASP A 64 -6.03 24.92 -12.32
#